data_AF-A0A1R2BWU3-F1
#
_entry.id   AF-A0A1R2BWU3-F1
#
_cell.length_a   1.000
_cell.length_b   1.000
_cell.length_c   1.000
_cell.angle_alpha   90.00
_cell.angle_beta   90.00
_cell.angle_gamma   90.00
#
_symmetry.space_group_name_H-M   'P 1'
#
loop_
_entity.id
_entity.type
_entity.pdbx_description
1 polymer ?
#
loop_
_entity_poly.entity_id
_entity_poly.type
_entity_poly.pdbx_seq_one_letter_code
_entity_poly.pdbx_strand_id
1 'polypeptide(L)'
;MQKSISGYEGYQRANFLYQAAVNIFLTNPKLAQFYIHEMRQICEKLVIRMSPQMKRNYCKKCSYLLCYHEKIVKEIRKKKYACVECPGCSYEKRIKVIEEYE
;
A
#
# COMPACT_ATOMS: atom_id res chain seq x y z
N MET A 1 -27.21 12.70 -8.92
CA MET A 1 -26.09 13.47 -9.50
C MET A 1 -24.97 13.52 -8.47
N GLN A 2 -23.89 12.75 -8.64
CA GLN A 2 -22.77 12.84 -7.68
C GLN A 2 -22.16 14.23 -7.79
N LYS A 3 -22.05 14.96 -6.66
CA LYS A 3 -21.36 16.26 -6.62
C LYS A 3 -19.94 16.04 -7.16
N SER A 4 -19.51 16.86 -8.12
CA SER A 4 -18.14 16.87 -8.62
C SER A 4 -17.21 17.38 -7.51
N ILE A 5 -16.75 16.47 -6.66
CA ILE A 5 -15.73 16.77 -5.65
C ILE A 5 -14.41 16.99 -6.41
N SER A 6 -13.76 18.13 -6.18
CA SER A 6 -12.45 18.40 -6.78
C SER A 6 -11.46 17.29 -6.45
N GLY A 7 -10.77 16.77 -7.47
CA GLY A 7 -9.85 15.64 -7.34
C GLY A 7 -10.49 14.24 -7.31
N TYR A 8 -11.81 14.13 -7.43
CA TYR A 8 -12.54 12.84 -7.44
C TYR A 8 -11.99 11.84 -8.48
N GLU A 9 -11.71 12.32 -9.69
CA GLU A 9 -11.15 11.48 -10.76
C GLU A 9 -9.79 10.90 -10.36
N GLY A 10 -8.94 11.69 -9.71
CA GLY A 10 -7.64 11.23 -9.21
C GLY A 10 -7.78 10.12 -8.16
N TYR A 11 -8.73 10.26 -7.23
CA TYR A 11 -9.04 9.21 -6.26
C TYR A 11 -9.58 7.94 -6.94
N GLN A 12 -10.48 8.08 -7.93
CA GLN A 12 -11.00 6.93 -8.68
C GLN A 12 -9.90 6.19 -9.43
N ARG A 13 -9.02 6.90 -10.14
CA ARG A 13 -7.90 6.32 -10.88
C ARG A 13 -6.92 5.60 -9.95
N ALA A 14 -6.55 6.22 -8.83
CA ALA A 14 -5.69 5.59 -7.84
C ALA A 14 -6.33 4.33 -7.22
N ASN A 15 -7.63 4.39 -6.89
CA ASN A 15 -8.34 3.23 -6.35
C ASN A 15 -8.43 2.09 -7.35
N PHE A 16 -8.77 2.38 -8.61
CA PHE A 16 -8.83 1.39 -9.69
C PHE A 16 -7.50 0.64 -9.82
N LEU A 17 -6.38 1.37 -9.91
CA LEU A 17 -5.06 0.77 -10.04
C LEU A 17 -4.70 -0.11 -8.83
N TYR A 18 -5.04 0.32 -7.61
CA TYR A 18 -4.82 -0.49 -6.42
C TYR A 18 -5.62 -1.80 -6.46
N GLN A 19 -6.90 -1.75 -6.79
CA GLN A 19 -7.76 -2.95 -6.87
C GLN A 19 -7.28 -3.90 -7.99
N ALA A 20 -6.92 -3.35 -9.15
CA ALA A 20 -6.33 -4.13 -10.24
C ALA A 20 -5.04 -4.84 -9.81
N ALA A 21 -4.17 -4.13 -9.07
CA ALA A 21 -2.94 -4.70 -8.53
C ALA A 21 -3.19 -5.86 -7.56
N VAL A 22 -4.14 -5.70 -6.64
CA VAL A 22 -4.50 -6.75 -5.69
C VAL A 22 -5.03 -7.99 -6.43
N ASN A 23 -5.96 -7.81 -7.36
CA ASN A 23 -6.58 -8.93 -8.09
C ASN A 23 -5.59 -9.71 -8.96
N ILE A 24 -4.63 -9.03 -9.61
CA ILE A 24 -3.67 -9.68 -10.50
C ILE A 24 -2.42 -10.21 -9.79
N PHE A 25 -2.23 -9.90 -8.50
CA PHE A 25 -0.96 -10.19 -7.82
C PHE A 25 -0.58 -11.67 -7.83
N LEU A 26 -1.55 -12.56 -7.58
CA LEU A 26 -1.31 -14.00 -7.51
C LEU A 26 -0.98 -14.62 -8.88
N THR A 27 -1.42 -14.00 -9.97
CA THR A 27 -1.18 -14.49 -11.33
C THR A 27 0.04 -13.83 -11.97
N ASN A 28 0.22 -12.53 -11.76
CA ASN A 28 1.33 -11.75 -12.30
C ASN A 28 1.78 -10.65 -11.31
N PRO A 29 2.72 -10.95 -10.40
CA PRO A 29 3.18 -9.99 -9.39
C PRO A 29 3.96 -8.80 -10.01
N LYS A 30 4.58 -8.98 -11.17
CA LYS A 30 5.28 -7.89 -11.88
C LYS A 30 4.29 -6.85 -12.41
N LEU A 31 3.16 -7.30 -12.97
CA LEU A 31 2.10 -6.40 -13.42
C LEU A 31 1.43 -5.68 -12.24
N ALA A 32 1.19 -6.39 -11.13
CA ALA A 32 0.71 -5.76 -9.89
C ALA A 32 1.67 -4.66 -9.40
N GLN A 33 2.97 -4.92 -9.41
CA GLN A 33 4.01 -3.94 -9.05
C GLN A 33 3.95 -2.69 -9.93
N PHE A 34 3.77 -2.87 -11.24
CA PHE A 34 3.59 -1.76 -12.19
C PHE A 34 2.36 -0.92 -11.84
N TYR A 35 1.20 -1.54 -11.58
CA TYR A 35 -0.02 -0.80 -11.19
C TYR A 35 0.14 -0.01 -9.89
N ILE A 36 0.81 -0.58 -8.88
CA ILE A 36 1.12 0.16 -7.64
C ILE A 36 2.10 1.32 -7.90
N HIS A 37 3.08 1.14 -8.80
CA HIS A 37 3.98 2.21 -9.19
C HIS A 37 3.21 3.37 -9.82
N GLU A 38 2.36 3.10 -10.81
CA GLU A 38 1.53 4.10 -11.49
C GLU A 38 0.58 4.80 -10.52
N MET A 39 -0.09 4.05 -9.64
CA MET A 39 -0.94 4.61 -8.59
C MET A 39 -0.16 5.59 -7.71
N ARG A 40 1.07 5.22 -7.30
CA ARG A 40 1.92 6.10 -6.47
C ARG A 40 2.28 7.38 -7.22
N GLN A 41 2.64 7.27 -8.50
CA GLN A 41 2.94 8.44 -9.35
C GLN A 41 1.73 9.38 -9.47
N ILE A 42 0.53 8.85 -9.65
CA ILE A 42 -0.71 9.65 -9.67
C ILE A 42 -0.91 10.35 -8.32
N CYS A 43 -0.76 9.62 -7.20
CA CYS A 43 -0.96 10.21 -5.88
C CYS A 43 0.07 11.30 -5.56
N GLU A 44 1.33 11.13 -5.96
CA GLU A 44 2.38 12.13 -5.77
C GLU A 44 2.12 13.39 -6.61
N LYS A 45 1.80 13.24 -7.90
CA LYS A 45 1.53 14.36 -8.82
C LYS A 45 0.29 15.16 -8.44
N LEU A 46 -0.76 14.49 -7.98
CA LEU A 46 -2.03 15.11 -7.60
C LEU A 46 -2.13 15.45 -6.10
N VAL A 47 -1.06 15.21 -5.33
CA VAL A 47 -1.00 15.44 -3.87
C VAL A 47 -2.17 14.74 -3.13
N ILE A 48 -2.51 13.54 -3.59
CA ILE A 48 -3.61 12.75 -3.04
C ILE A 48 -3.18 12.06 -1.75
N ARG A 49 -3.95 12.26 -0.69
CA ARG A 49 -3.74 11.56 0.59
C ARG A 49 -4.37 10.17 0.55
N MET A 50 -3.54 9.16 0.30
CA MET A 50 -3.98 7.76 0.37
C MET A 50 -4.30 7.30 1.79
N SER A 51 -5.22 6.33 1.91
CA SER A 51 -5.58 5.70 3.17
C SER A 51 -4.36 5.00 3.82
N PRO A 52 -4.24 5.01 5.16
CA PRO A 52 -3.15 4.33 5.85
C PRO A 52 -3.10 2.83 5.55
N GLN A 53 -4.26 2.17 5.42
CA GLN A 53 -4.36 0.73 5.14
C GLN A 53 -3.76 0.39 3.77
N MET A 54 -4.12 1.12 2.71
CA MET A 54 -3.55 0.91 1.37
C MET A 54 -2.03 1.16 1.39
N LYS A 55 -1.59 2.27 2.00
CA LYS A 55 -0.15 2.60 2.14
C LYS A 55 0.64 1.54 2.89
N ARG A 56 0.01 0.77 3.79
CA ARG A 56 0.64 -0.32 4.54
C ARG A 56 0.81 -1.58 3.69
N ASN A 57 0.06 -1.73 2.60
CA ASN A 57 0.02 -2.95 1.79
C ASN A 57 0.96 -2.99 0.58
N TYR A 58 1.86 -2.01 0.40
CA TYR A 58 2.90 -2.07 -0.63
C TYR A 58 4.26 -1.53 -0.18
N CYS A 59 5.35 -1.97 -0.81
CA CYS A 59 6.69 -1.49 -0.53
C CYS A 59 6.90 -0.09 -1.11
N LYS A 60 7.34 0.86 -0.28
CA LYS A 60 7.58 2.24 -0.71
C LYS A 60 8.80 2.39 -1.64
N LYS A 61 9.74 1.44 -1.64
CA LYS A 61 10.90 1.46 -2.53
C LYS A 61 10.51 0.94 -3.92
N CYS A 62 10.18 -0.34 -4.00
CA CYS A 62 9.99 -1.02 -5.27
C CYS A 62 8.52 -1.22 -5.69
N SER A 63 7.53 -0.67 -4.97
CA SER A 63 6.10 -0.83 -5.28
C SER A 63 5.56 -2.26 -5.18
N TYR A 64 6.32 -3.21 -4.64
CA TYR A 64 5.87 -4.59 -4.49
C TYR A 64 4.70 -4.71 -3.50
N LEU A 65 3.70 -5.54 -3.81
CA LEU A 65 2.52 -5.70 -2.98
C LEU A 65 2.81 -6.62 -1.77
N LEU A 66 2.43 -6.18 -0.58
CA LEU A 66 2.72 -6.83 0.70
C LEU A 66 1.48 -7.40 1.41
N CYS A 67 0.27 -7.21 0.89
CA CYS A 67 -0.96 -7.66 1.56
C CYS A 67 -1.06 -9.17 1.71
N TYR A 68 -0.40 -9.94 0.84
CA TYR A 68 -0.37 -11.41 0.88
C TYR A 68 0.79 -11.98 1.70
N HIS A 69 1.63 -11.13 2.30
CA HIS A 69 2.80 -11.58 3.05
C HIS A 69 2.52 -11.52 4.54
N GLU A 70 2.96 -12.56 5.23
CA GLU A 70 2.86 -12.62 6.68
C GLU A 70 3.65 -11.47 7.32
N LYS A 71 3.05 -10.89 8.36
CA LYS A 71 3.65 -9.82 9.14
C LYS A 71 4.09 -10.43 10.47
N ILE A 72 5.37 -10.30 10.78
CA ILE A 72 5.94 -10.77 12.04
C ILE A 72 5.87 -9.61 13.04
N VAL A 73 5.26 -9.84 14.20
CA VAL A 73 5.25 -8.86 15.28
C VAL A 73 6.59 -8.94 16.02
N LYS A 74 7.31 -7.83 16.07
CA LYS A 74 8.56 -7.66 16.81
C LYS A 74 8.39 -6.60 17.89
N GLU A 75 8.95 -6.83 19.07
CA GLU A 75 9.05 -5.81 20.10
C GLU A 75 10.39 -5.07 19.98
N ILE A 76 10.34 -3.75 19.83
CA ILE A 76 11.52 -2.89 19.73
C ILE A 76 11.35 -1.75 20.72
N ARG A 77 12.26 -1.63 21.70
CA ARG A 77 12.24 -0.56 22.72
C ARG A 77 10.86 -0.44 23.42
N LYS A 78 10.31 -1.57 23.88
CA LYS A 78 8.99 -1.68 24.54
C LYS A 78 7.78 -1.26 23.69
N LYS A 79 7.92 -1.25 22.36
CA LYS A 79 6.82 -0.98 21.42
C LYS A 79 6.71 -2.13 20.42
N LYS A 80 5.49 -2.55 20.14
CA LYS A 80 5.20 -3.62 19.15
C LYS A 80 5.14 -3.06 17.73
N TYR A 81 5.80 -3.74 16.81
CA TYR A 81 5.81 -3.42 15.38
C TYR A 81 5.45 -4.65 14.56
N ALA A 82 4.50 -4.52 13.64
CA ALA A 82 4.28 -5.48 12.58
C ALA A 82 5.32 -5.22 11.48
N CYS A 83 6.26 -6.14 11.33
CA CYS A 83 7.34 -6.10 10.36
C CYS A 83 7.05 -7.03 9.19
N VAL A 84 7.36 -6.57 7.97
CA VAL A 84 7.33 -7.39 6.76
C VAL A 84 8.55 -7.08 5.92
N GLU A 85 9.27 -8.11 5.51
CA GLU A 85 10.36 -7.98 4.55
C GLU A 85 9.81 -8.02 3.13
N CYS A 86 10.22 -7.08 2.29
CA CYS A 86 9.80 -7.04 0.91
C CYS A 86 10.59 -8.06 0.07
N PRO A 87 9.96 -9.09 -0.52
CA PRO A 87 10.69 -10.10 -1.31
C PRO A 87 11.30 -9.53 -2.59
N GLY A 88 10.78 -8.41 -3.12
CA GLY A 88 11.35 -7.77 -4.31
C GLY A 88 12.59 -6.90 -4.09
N CYS A 89 12.91 -6.46 -2.87
CA CYS A 89 14.06 -5.55 -2.63
C CYS A 89 14.70 -5.64 -1.24
N SER A 90 14.31 -6.63 -0.43
CA SER A 90 14.75 -6.86 0.95
C SER A 90 14.58 -5.68 1.91
N TYR A 91 13.73 -4.71 1.55
CA TYR A 91 13.39 -3.61 2.45
C TYR A 91 12.46 -4.09 3.56
N GLU A 92 12.88 -3.93 4.82
CA GLU A 92 12.02 -4.17 5.97
C GLU A 92 11.07 -2.99 6.21
N LYS A 93 9.78 -3.26 6.05
CA LYS A 93 8.72 -2.32 6.39
C LYS A 93 8.22 -2.58 7.79
N ARG A 94 8.22 -1.54 8.62
CA ARG A 94 7.77 -1.58 10.02
C ARG A 94 6.53 -0.73 10.21
N ILE A 95 5.47 -1.33 10.76
CA ILE A 95 4.21 -0.66 11.06
C ILE A 95 4.02 -0.75 12.57
N LYS A 96 3.94 0.39 13.25
CA LYS A 96 3.63 0.41 14.69
C LYS A 96 2.25 -0.23 14.88
N VAL A 97 2.18 -1.27 15.72
CA VAL A 97 0.90 -1.82 16.16
C VAL A 97 0.36 -0.80 17.17
N ILE A 98 -0.77 -0.18 16.82
CA ILE A 98 -1.52 0.66 17.74
C ILE A 98 -2.54 -0.29 18.35
N GLU A 99 -2.43 -0.55 19.65
CA GLU A 99 -3.50 -1.18 20.43
C GLU A 99 -4.61 -0.13 20.53
N GLU A 100 -5.51 -0.10 19.54
CA GLU A 100 -6.71 0.76 19.55
C GLU A 100 -7.89 -0.13 19.97
N TYR A 101 -8.22 -0.05 21.27
CA TYR A 101 -9.41 -0.49 22.03
C TYR A 101 -10.00 -1.89 21.74
N GLU A 102 -9.99 -2.74 22.77
CA GLU A 102 -11.01 -3.79 22.98
C GLU A 102 -12.43 -3.19 22.98
#